data_AF-A0A7W6MPS8-F1
#
_entry.id   AF-A0A7W6MPS8-F1
#
_cell.length_a   1.000
_cell.length_b   1.000
_cell.length_c   1.000
_cell.angle_alpha   90.00
_cell.angle_beta   90.00
_cell.angle_gamma   90.00
#
_symmetry.space_group_name_H-M   'P 1'
#
loop_
_entity.id
_entity.type
_entity.pdbx_description
1 polymer ?
#
loop_
_entity_poly.entity_id
_entity_poly.type
_entity_poly.pdbx_seq_one_letter_code
_entity_poly.pdbx_strand_id
1 'polypeptide(L)' 'MGLFIGNMPQLRKKPVVIEARQLSRENGIELAHWSGGRWRSLYGRGDRGEDISHVVSPTLEGDHRADLGDWIIK' A
#
# COMPACT_ATOMS: atom_id res chain seq x y z
N MET A 1 -1.57 -46.30 -27.53
CA MET A 1 -1.04 -44.94 -27.31
C MET A 1 -1.68 -44.39 -26.04
N GLY A 2 -0.96 -44.39 -24.91
CA GLY A 2 -1.49 -43.89 -23.64
C GLY A 2 -1.22 -42.39 -23.50
N LEU A 3 -2.26 -41.59 -23.25
CA LEU A 3 -2.11 -40.20 -22.84
C LEU A 3 -1.62 -40.15 -21.39
N PHE A 4 -0.43 -39.63 -21.17
CA PHE A 4 0.02 -39.20 -19.85
C PHE A 4 -0.63 -37.85 -19.54
N ILE A 5 -1.74 -37.86 -18.80
CA ILE A 5 -2.25 -36.66 -18.16
C ILE A 5 -1.33 -36.42 -16.95
N GLY A 6 -0.27 -35.63 -17.16
CA GLY A 6 0.61 -35.25 -16.06
C GLY A 6 -0.21 -34.53 -15.00
N ASN A 7 -0.27 -35.09 -13.78
CA ASN A 7 -0.91 -34.44 -12.64
C ASN A 7 -0.24 -33.09 -12.41
N MET A 8 -0.93 -31.99 -12.74
CA MET A 8 -0.46 -30.67 -12.33
C MET A 8 -0.51 -30.59 -10.79
N PRO A 9 0.56 -30.10 -10.15
CA PRO A 9 0.56 -29.91 -8.71
C PRO A 9 -0.50 -28.88 -8.33
N GLN A 10 -1.42 -29.27 -7.45
CA GLN A 10 -2.36 -28.33 -6.84
C GLN A 10 -1.67 -27.63 -5.67
N LEU A 11 -1.35 -26.34 -5.87
CA LEU A 11 -0.75 -25.51 -4.85
C LEU A 11 -1.83 -24.67 -4.15
N ARG A 12 -1.83 -24.66 -2.82
CA ARG A 12 -2.71 -23.79 -2.02
C ARG A 12 -1.90 -22.61 -1.48
N LYS A 13 -2.38 -21.38 -1.73
CA LYS A 13 -1.84 -20.19 -1.06
C LYS A 13 -2.24 -20.23 0.41
N LYS A 14 -1.31 -19.91 1.32
CA LYS A 14 -1.64 -19.73 2.73
C LYS A 14 -2.61 -18.54 2.89
N PRO A 15 -3.58 -18.59 3.82
CA PRO A 15 -4.36 -17.42 4.19
C PRO A 15 -3.44 -16.25 4.55
N VAL A 16 -3.75 -15.06 4.07
CA VAL A 16 -3.05 -13.82 4.40
C VAL A 16 -4.06 -12.81 4.92
N VAL A 17 -3.68 -12.07 5.96
CA VAL A 17 -4.45 -10.94 6.47
C VAL A 17 -3.93 -9.70 5.76
N ILE A 18 -4.83 -8.89 5.25
CA ILE A 18 -4.53 -7.63 4.57
C ILE A 18 -5.13 -6.52 5.42
N GLU A 19 -4.35 -5.48 5.67
CA GLU A 19 -4.80 -4.28 6.35
C GLU A 19 -4.97 -3.15 5.32
N ALA A 20 -6.07 -2.40 5.42
CA ALA A 20 -6.30 -1.23 4.60
C ALA A 20 -6.63 -0.04 5.50
N ARG A 21 -5.97 1.09 5.28
CA ARG A 21 -6.25 2.33 6.00
C ARG A 21 -6.44 3.48 5.02
N GLN A 22 -7.48 4.28 5.25
CA GLN A 22 -7.79 5.42 4.40
C GLN A 22 -6.91 6.62 4.78
N LEU A 23 -6.32 7.28 3.77
CA LEU A 23 -5.57 8.51 3.95
C LEU A 23 -6.51 9.68 4.25
N SER A 24 -6.27 10.35 5.36
CA SER A 24 -6.97 11.57 5.78
C SER A 24 -5.95 12.68 6.09
N ARG A 25 -6.45 13.89 6.33
CA ARG A 25 -5.62 15.06 6.69
C ARG A 25 -4.92 14.89 8.04
N GLU A 26 -5.42 14.02 8.89
CA GLU A 26 -4.94 13.90 10.28
C GLU A 26 -3.90 12.78 10.42
N ASN A 27 -3.94 11.78 9.52
CA ASN A 27 -3.18 10.56 9.68
C ASN A 27 -2.02 10.40 8.69
N GLY A 28 -1.81 11.29 7.73
CA GLY A 28 -0.88 11.00 6.62
C GLY A 28 0.58 10.75 7.03
N ILE A 29 1.09 11.38 8.11
CA ILE A 29 2.44 11.09 8.63
C ILE A 29 2.49 9.67 9.21
N GLU A 30 1.51 9.34 10.05
CA GLU A 30 1.37 8.02 10.67
C GLU A 30 1.18 6.93 9.60
N LEU A 31 0.36 7.19 8.59
CA LEU A 31 0.12 6.27 7.47
C LEU A 31 1.37 6.04 6.63
N ALA A 32 2.12 7.10 6.34
CA ALA A 32 3.38 6.98 5.62
C ALA A 32 4.38 6.11 6.39
N HIS A 33 4.50 6.29 7.71
CA HIS A 33 5.34 5.42 8.52
C HIS A 33 4.83 3.98 8.57
N TRP A 34 3.52 3.78 8.77
CA TRP A 34 2.91 2.44 8.81
C TRP A 34 3.11 1.68 7.50
N SER A 35 3.01 2.35 6.35
CA SER A 35 3.22 1.76 5.03
C SER A 35 4.70 1.64 4.64
N GLY A 36 5.64 2.11 5.46
CA GLY A 36 7.07 2.20 5.10
C GLY A 36 7.35 3.17 3.96
N GLY A 37 6.44 4.12 3.73
CA GLY A 37 6.48 5.11 2.67
C GLY A 37 6.97 6.48 3.13
N ARG A 38 6.61 7.49 2.34
CA ARG A 38 6.94 8.91 2.56
C ARG A 38 5.72 9.78 2.28
N TRP A 39 5.61 10.94 2.92
CA TRP A 39 4.56 11.91 2.65
C TRP A 39 5.11 13.16 1.97
N ARG A 40 4.22 13.94 1.36
CA ARG A 40 4.55 15.25 0.78
C ARG A 40 3.61 16.32 1.33
N SER A 41 4.19 17.43 1.80
CA SER A 41 3.44 18.63 2.21
C SER A 41 3.00 19.45 0.99
N LEU A 42 1.80 20.04 1.05
CA LEU A 42 1.23 20.98 0.08
C LEU A 42 2.11 22.21 -0.12
N TYR A 43 2.75 22.68 0.96
CA TYR A 43 3.51 23.95 0.96
C TYR A 43 5.03 23.74 1.01
N GLY A 44 5.52 22.50 0.90
CA GLY A 44 6.95 22.19 0.96
C GLY A 44 7.62 22.41 2.32
N ARG A 45 6.90 22.94 3.32
CA ARG A 45 7.30 22.94 4.73
C ARG A 45 6.52 21.82 5.43
N GLY A 46 7.17 20.69 5.69
CA GLY A 46 6.75 19.76 6.75
C GLY A 46 6.80 20.52 8.08
N ASP A 47 5.95 20.31 9.07
CA ASP A 47 5.81 19.04 9.80
C ASP A 47 4.43 18.93 10.48
N ARG A 48 3.46 19.76 10.07
CA ARG A 48 2.08 19.70 10.56
C ARG A 48 1.31 18.72 9.69
N GLY A 49 0.77 17.66 10.29
CA GLY A 49 0.01 16.61 9.58
C GLY A 49 -1.12 17.17 8.70
N GLU A 50 -1.64 18.33 9.08
CA GLU A 50 -2.69 19.12 8.43
C GLU A 50 -2.40 19.48 6.96
N ASP A 51 -1.12 19.57 6.58
CA ASP A 51 -0.66 20.08 5.28
C ASP A 51 -0.29 18.97 4.29
N ILE A 52 -0.69 17.72 4.53
CA ILE A 52 -0.33 16.60 3.63
C ILE A 52 -1.12 16.66 2.32
N SER A 53 -0.38 16.58 1.21
CA SER A 53 -0.93 16.47 -0.14
C SER A 53 -1.18 15.03 -0.55
N HIS A 54 -0.20 14.15 -0.34
CA HIS A 54 -0.26 12.74 -0.69
C HIS A 54 0.77 11.91 0.10
N VAL A 55 0.55 10.60 0.14
CA VAL A 55 1.49 9.60 0.64
C VAL A 55 1.96 8.74 -0.53
N VAL A 56 3.24 8.35 -0.51
CA VAL A 56 3.83 7.42 -1.45
C VAL A 56 4.32 6.20 -0.69
N SER A 57 3.73 5.03 -0.95
CA SER A 57 4.08 3.75 -0.34
C SER A 57 4.83 2.85 -1.34
N PRO A 58 5.93 2.19 -0.94
CA PRO A 58 6.59 1.20 -1.79
C PRO A 58 5.72 -0.06 -1.91
N THR A 59 5.60 -0.59 -3.13
CA THR A 59 4.92 -1.86 -3.41
C THR A 59 5.81 -2.77 -4.25
N LEU A 60 5.37 -4.01 -4.49
CA LEU A 60 6.07 -4.95 -5.38
C LEU A 60 6.11 -4.46 -6.84
N GLU A 61 5.20 -3.57 -7.23
CA GLU A 61 5.09 -3.02 -8.59
C GLU A 61 5.76 -1.64 -8.71
N GLY A 62 6.34 -1.14 -7.61
CA GLY A 62 6.95 0.19 -7.52
C GLY A 62 6.21 1.11 -6.54
N ASP A 63 6.48 2.41 -6.67
CA ASP A 63 5.89 3.42 -5.79
C ASP A 63 4.40 3.64 -6.10
N HIS A 64 3.55 3.48 -5.10
CA HIS A 64 2.12 3.80 -5.18
C HIS A 64 1.84 5.14 -4.50
N ARG A 65 1.19 6.06 -5.20
CA ARG A 65 0.74 7.34 -4.66
C ARG A 65 -0.73 7.24 -4.25
N ALA A 66 -1.02 7.63 -3.01
CA ALA A 66 -2.35 7.80 -2.46
C ALA A 66 -2.59 9.29 -2.14
N ASP A 67 -3.63 9.86 -2.70
CA ASP A 67 -4.13 11.20 -2.37
C ASP A 67 -5.17 11.10 -1.22
N LEU A 68 -5.58 12.24 -0.67
CA LEU A 68 -6.57 12.27 0.43
C LEU A 68 -7.86 11.53 0.03
N GLY A 69 -8.30 10.58 0.86
CA GLY A 69 -9.46 9.73 0.62
C GLY A 69 -9.12 8.37 -0.01
N ASP A 70 -7.91 8.19 -0.55
CA ASP A 70 -7.47 6.90 -1.07
C ASP A 70 -7.14 5.92 0.06
N TRP A 71 -7.06 4.63 -0.29
CA TRP A 71 -6.74 3.55 0.63
C TRP A 71 -5.34 3.03 0.38
N ILE A 72 -4.55 2.93 1.45
CA ILE A 72 -3.24 2.27 1.43
C ILE A 72 -3.39 0.87 2.02
N ILE A 73 -2.86 -0.12 1.31
CA ILE A 73 -2.98 -1.54 1.64
C ILE A 73 -1.61 -2.09 2.03
N LYS A 74 -1.55 -2.91 3.08
CA LYS A 74 -0.35 -3.60 3.56
C LYS A 74 -0.63 -5.06 3.89
#